data_AF-A0A3D2IE77-F1
#
_entry.id   AF-A0A3D2IE77-F1
#
_cell.length_a   1.000
_cell.length_b   1.000
_cell.length_c   1.000
_cell.angle_alpha   90.00
_cell.angle_beta   90.00
_cell.angle_gamma   90.00
#
_symmetry.space_group_name_H-M   'P 1'
#
loop_
_entity.id
_entity.type
_entity.pdbx_description
1 polymer ?
#
loop_
_entity_poly.entity_id
_entity_poly.type
_entity_poly.pdbx_seq_one_letter_code
_entity_poly.pdbx_strand_id
1 'polypeptide(L)'
;MYKIFSVLVLAFLLVACDPIKKEAGRLLTQEYPDLYEAVYARDDQALMEFTSHKDERVRMQAWQALINTPVNDITALIDLATKTDTRESWASLWLKELSEEQIERLNELFIASNASNIGLVSVLGELGNSRSLELLLEEDVPPNQEMEFQLAYAIGRLTGNIEANEEQQIQIIERALSTTNSKASQAYLYGFYRTRNDQEKQGLTQNAVNKMIELWKNYYPDEIGSDRYIAALLMKDHSGLVFHHFIDKDFILMDVQLAIEIIQAIGRNEENDTYAPVALNAFVQHKNPNVVIQALRVIAAKEDFAKEINNSLLNATALNVAVEPHVRLAGFNASVNPEKY
;
A
#
# COMPACT_ATOMS: atom_id res chain seq x y z
N MET A 1 -38.49 -3.79 -36.14
CA MET A 1 -37.53 -2.79 -35.59
C MET A 1 -36.77 -3.33 -34.38
N TYR A 2 -36.09 -4.49 -34.50
CA TYR A 2 -35.25 -5.04 -33.41
C TYR A 2 -33.98 -5.76 -33.92
N LYS A 3 -33.61 -5.59 -35.20
CA LYS A 3 -32.39 -6.19 -35.78
C LYS A 3 -31.30 -5.18 -36.17
N ILE A 4 -31.58 -3.87 -36.08
CA ILE A 4 -30.61 -2.81 -36.42
C ILE A 4 -29.87 -2.30 -35.17
N PHE A 5 -30.43 -2.48 -33.97
CA PHE A 5 -29.77 -2.07 -32.71
C PHE A 5 -28.66 -3.01 -32.23
N SER A 6 -28.68 -4.29 -32.63
CA SER A 6 -27.68 -5.27 -32.18
C SER A 6 -26.34 -5.20 -32.95
N VAL A 7 -26.30 -4.53 -34.10
CA VAL A 7 -25.06 -4.35 -34.87
C VAL A 7 -24.27 -3.13 -34.41
N LEU A 8 -24.95 -2.10 -33.87
CA LEU A 8 -24.32 -0.88 -33.36
C LEU A 8 -23.68 -1.06 -31.97
N VAL A 9 -24.20 -1.97 -31.14
CA VAL A 9 -23.61 -2.28 -29.82
C VAL A 9 -22.37 -3.19 -29.97
N LEU A 10 -22.31 -4.05 -30.99
CA LEU A 10 -21.12 -4.85 -31.27
C LEU A 10 -19.97 -4.04 -31.87
N ALA A 11 -20.28 -2.95 -32.59
CA ALA A 11 -19.26 -2.03 -33.12
C ALA A 11 -18.61 -1.15 -32.04
N PHE A 12 -19.33 -0.84 -30.95
CA PHE A 12 -18.79 -0.08 -29.82
C PHE A 12 -17.92 -0.93 -28.87
N LEU A 13 -18.11 -2.25 -28.83
CA LEU A 13 -17.32 -3.16 -28.01
C LEU A 13 -15.94 -3.52 -28.61
N LEU A 14 -15.69 -3.18 -29.89
CA LEU A 14 -14.38 -3.36 -30.54
C LEU A 14 -13.46 -2.12 -30.42
N VAL A 15 -13.93 -1.04 -29.79
CA VAL A 15 -13.15 0.19 -29.53
C VAL A 15 -12.69 0.29 -28.06
N ALA A 16 -12.99 -0.70 -27.22
CA ALA A 16 -12.45 -0.80 -25.86
C ALA A 16 -10.99 -1.27 -25.79
N CYS A 17 -10.25 -1.19 -26.89
CA CYS A 17 -8.79 -1.11 -26.84
C CYS A 17 -8.44 0.35 -26.65
N ASP A 18 -8.01 0.67 -25.43
CA ASP A 18 -7.41 1.94 -25.03
C ASP A 18 -6.66 2.59 -26.21
N PRO A 19 -7.06 3.77 -26.71
CA PRO A 19 -6.39 4.40 -27.85
C PRO A 19 -4.89 4.58 -27.56
N ILE A 20 -4.52 4.78 -26.30
CA ILE A 20 -3.15 4.84 -25.80
C ILE A 20 -2.38 3.52 -26.02
N LYS A 21 -3.02 2.36 -25.79
CA LYS A 21 -2.40 1.04 -26.02
C LYS A 21 -2.26 0.71 -27.51
N LYS A 22 -3.24 1.12 -28.33
CA LYS A 22 -3.16 0.98 -29.79
C LYS A 22 -2.09 1.89 -30.39
N GLU A 23 -1.97 3.13 -29.92
CA GLU A 23 -0.93 4.07 -30.36
C GLU A 23 0.46 3.65 -29.88
N ALA A 24 0.62 3.20 -28.63
CA ALA A 24 1.88 2.65 -28.14
C ALA A 24 2.33 1.40 -28.93
N GLY A 25 1.38 0.50 -29.21
CA GLY A 25 1.64 -0.68 -30.05
C GLY A 25 1.98 -0.32 -31.50
N ARG A 26 1.36 0.71 -32.08
CA ARG A 26 1.69 1.20 -33.44
C ARG A 26 3.06 1.88 -33.48
N LEU A 27 3.38 2.68 -32.46
CA LEU A 27 4.70 3.34 -32.32
C LEU A 27 5.82 2.29 -32.35
N LEU A 28 5.68 1.22 -31.55
CA LEU A 28 6.64 0.12 -31.48
C LEU A 28 6.72 -0.68 -32.79
N THR A 29 5.58 -1.14 -33.29
CA THR A 29 5.58 -2.15 -34.37
C THR A 29 5.70 -1.57 -35.78
N GLN A 30 5.40 -0.28 -35.98
CA GLN A 30 5.35 0.33 -37.33
C GLN A 30 6.26 1.55 -37.46
N GLU A 31 6.37 2.39 -36.43
CA GLU A 31 7.14 3.64 -36.50
C GLU A 31 8.60 3.45 -36.06
N TYR A 32 8.88 2.54 -35.11
CA TYR A 32 10.22 2.23 -34.60
C TYR A 32 10.42 0.71 -34.42
N PRO A 33 10.52 -0.07 -35.53
CA PRO A 33 10.66 -1.52 -35.46
C PRO A 33 11.89 -1.98 -34.67
N ASP A 34 13.00 -1.23 -34.76
CA ASP A 34 14.24 -1.55 -34.03
C ASP A 34 14.05 -1.46 -32.51
N LEU A 35 13.24 -0.49 -32.03
CA LEU A 35 12.88 -0.43 -30.62
C LEU A 35 12.01 -1.62 -30.22
N TYR A 36 11.07 -2.04 -31.07
CA TYR A 36 10.27 -3.23 -30.80
C TYR A 36 11.12 -4.49 -30.73
N GLU A 37 12.08 -4.66 -31.63
CA GLU A 37 13.03 -5.78 -31.59
C GLU A 37 13.86 -5.77 -30.31
N ALA A 38 14.39 -4.60 -29.90
CA ALA A 38 15.14 -4.45 -28.66
C ALA A 38 14.28 -4.79 -27.42
N VAL A 39 13.02 -4.32 -27.37
CA VAL A 39 12.07 -4.65 -26.30
C VAL A 39 11.76 -6.14 -26.27
N TYR A 40 11.51 -6.75 -27.43
CA TYR A 40 11.16 -8.17 -27.54
C TYR A 40 12.34 -9.07 -27.17
N ALA A 41 13.54 -8.73 -27.64
CA ALA A 41 14.77 -9.45 -27.34
C ALA A 41 15.27 -9.21 -25.90
N ARG A 42 14.75 -8.17 -25.21
CA ARG A 42 15.28 -7.67 -23.93
C ARG A 42 16.77 -7.36 -24.03
N ASP A 43 17.14 -6.66 -25.10
CA ASP A 43 18.51 -6.24 -25.37
C ASP A 43 18.80 -4.92 -24.63
N ASP A 44 19.56 -4.99 -23.55
CA ASP A 44 19.86 -3.84 -22.70
C ASP A 44 20.65 -2.76 -23.45
N GLN A 45 21.65 -3.16 -24.24
CA GLN A 45 22.49 -2.24 -24.99
C GLN A 45 21.68 -1.48 -26.04
N ALA A 46 20.88 -2.18 -26.84
CA ALA A 46 20.03 -1.55 -27.84
C ALA A 46 18.98 -0.64 -27.21
N LEU A 47 18.37 -1.04 -26.09
CA LEU A 47 17.41 -0.20 -25.37
C LEU A 47 18.06 1.08 -24.82
N MET A 48 19.29 1.02 -24.32
CA MET A 48 20.01 2.19 -23.82
C MET A 48 20.21 3.25 -24.91
N GLU A 49 20.40 2.87 -26.18
CA GLU A 49 20.55 3.83 -27.28
C GLU A 49 19.28 4.68 -27.49
N PHE A 50 18.10 4.10 -27.27
CA PHE A 50 16.81 4.78 -27.42
C PHE A 50 16.44 5.69 -26.25
N THR A 51 17.10 5.58 -25.10
CA THR A 51 16.80 6.39 -23.90
C THR A 51 17.03 7.89 -24.09
N SER A 52 17.85 8.26 -25.09
CA SER A 52 18.19 9.65 -25.43
C SER A 52 17.57 10.11 -26.77
N HIS A 53 16.68 9.31 -27.36
CA HIS A 53 16.03 9.59 -28.64
C HIS A 53 15.29 10.94 -28.65
N LYS A 54 15.13 11.59 -29.82
CA LYS A 54 14.50 12.92 -29.89
C LYS A 54 12.99 12.91 -29.56
N ASP A 55 12.28 11.86 -29.98
CA ASP A 55 10.87 11.64 -29.63
C ASP A 55 10.74 11.15 -28.17
N GLU A 56 9.99 11.90 -27.36
CA GLU A 56 9.73 11.60 -25.95
C GLU A 56 9.06 10.24 -25.75
N ARG A 57 8.16 9.83 -26.65
CA ARG A 57 7.43 8.57 -26.54
C ARG A 57 8.37 7.38 -26.71
N VAL A 58 9.37 7.51 -27.59
CA VAL A 58 10.42 6.52 -27.79
C VAL A 58 11.30 6.42 -26.55
N ARG A 59 11.77 7.55 -26.00
CA ARG A 59 12.56 7.55 -24.76
C ARG A 59 11.81 6.90 -23.60
N MET A 60 10.55 7.29 -23.39
CA MET A 60 9.71 6.78 -22.30
C MET A 60 9.52 5.27 -22.42
N GLN A 61 9.24 4.75 -23.63
CA GLN A 61 9.09 3.32 -23.84
C GLN A 61 10.40 2.56 -23.63
N ALA A 62 11.53 3.10 -24.07
CA ALA A 62 12.84 2.50 -23.82
C ALA A 62 13.13 2.39 -22.31
N TRP A 63 12.89 3.47 -21.55
CA TRP A 63 13.05 3.45 -20.09
C TRP A 63 12.11 2.47 -19.40
N GLN A 64 10.84 2.42 -19.80
CA GLN A 64 9.87 1.45 -19.26
C GLN A 64 10.26 0.00 -19.57
N ALA A 65 10.80 -0.26 -20.76
CA ALA A 65 11.30 -1.58 -21.12
C ALA A 65 12.54 -1.97 -20.30
N LEU A 66 13.42 -1.03 -20.02
CA LEU A 66 14.61 -1.25 -19.19
C LEU A 66 14.26 -1.68 -17.76
N ILE A 67 13.11 -1.28 -17.18
CA ILE A 67 12.68 -1.73 -15.84
C ILE A 67 12.70 -3.25 -15.73
N ASN A 68 12.18 -3.97 -16.73
CA ASN A 68 12.03 -5.43 -16.72
C ASN A 68 13.11 -6.18 -17.53
N THR A 69 14.08 -5.45 -18.09
CA THR A 69 15.18 -6.03 -18.88
C THR A 69 16.38 -6.28 -17.96
N PRO A 70 16.99 -7.48 -17.94
CA PRO A 70 18.27 -7.70 -17.27
C PRO A 70 19.34 -6.81 -17.90
N VAL A 71 20.18 -6.17 -17.09
CA VAL A 71 21.21 -5.24 -17.58
C VAL A 71 22.57 -5.71 -17.09
N ASN A 72 23.53 -5.82 -18.01
CA ASN A 72 24.86 -6.34 -17.70
C ASN A 72 25.75 -5.28 -17.03
N ASP A 73 25.68 -4.03 -17.49
CA ASP A 73 26.44 -2.90 -16.95
C ASP A 73 25.52 -1.95 -16.17
N ILE A 74 25.27 -2.31 -14.90
CA ILE A 74 24.45 -1.50 -13.99
C ILE A 74 25.10 -0.14 -13.71
N THR A 75 26.43 -0.05 -13.71
CA THR A 75 27.15 1.21 -13.48
C THR A 75 26.87 2.21 -14.60
N ALA A 76 26.90 1.75 -15.86
CA ALA A 76 26.50 2.57 -17.00
C ALA A 76 25.02 2.98 -16.95
N LEU A 77 24.13 2.11 -16.45
CA LEU A 77 22.73 2.45 -16.25
C LEU A 77 22.54 3.54 -15.18
N ILE A 78 23.27 3.48 -14.07
CA ILE A 78 23.28 4.51 -13.02
C ILE A 78 23.77 5.85 -13.61
N ASP A 79 24.84 5.86 -14.40
CA ASP A 79 25.33 7.06 -15.09
C ASP A 79 24.26 7.70 -15.97
N LEU A 80 23.58 6.86 -16.76
CA LEU A 80 22.57 7.28 -17.69
C LEU A 80 21.32 7.81 -16.98
N ALA A 81 20.91 7.15 -15.90
CA ALA A 81 19.81 7.59 -15.05
C ALA A 81 20.12 8.93 -14.38
N THR A 82 21.33 9.08 -13.84
CA THR A 82 21.80 10.32 -13.21
C THR A 82 21.85 11.48 -14.21
N LYS A 83 22.32 11.22 -15.44
CA LYS A 83 22.41 12.24 -16.48
C LYS A 83 21.03 12.67 -17.00
N THR A 84 20.10 11.73 -17.12
CA THR A 84 18.76 11.97 -17.67
C THR A 84 17.84 12.60 -16.64
N ASP A 85 17.97 12.16 -15.38
CA ASP A 85 17.26 12.65 -14.21
C ASP A 85 15.74 12.76 -14.37
N THR A 86 15.13 11.66 -14.81
CA THR A 86 13.67 11.53 -14.94
C THR A 86 13.15 10.41 -14.05
N ARG A 87 11.86 10.44 -13.74
CA ARG A 87 11.22 9.40 -12.93
C ARG A 87 11.41 8.02 -13.56
N GLU A 88 11.23 7.91 -14.87
CA GLU A 88 11.35 6.66 -15.62
C GLU A 88 12.79 6.14 -15.65
N SER A 89 13.78 7.05 -15.73
CA SER A 89 15.18 6.67 -15.73
C SER A 89 15.62 6.09 -14.38
N TRP A 90 15.19 6.70 -13.27
CA TRP A 90 15.42 6.15 -11.93
C TRP A 90 14.65 4.84 -11.70
N ALA A 91 13.40 4.76 -12.13
CA ALA A 91 12.58 3.56 -12.01
C ALA A 91 13.18 2.34 -12.75
N SER A 92 14.00 2.56 -13.78
CA SER A 92 14.71 1.48 -14.48
C SER A 92 15.61 0.63 -13.57
N LEU A 93 16.03 1.17 -12.43
CA LEU A 93 16.87 0.50 -11.45
C LEU A 93 16.10 -0.42 -10.48
N TRP A 94 14.78 -0.23 -10.29
CA TRP A 94 14.03 -0.87 -9.19
C TRP A 94 14.08 -2.40 -9.13
N LEU A 95 14.23 -3.06 -10.28
CA LEU A 95 14.25 -4.52 -10.37
C LEU A 95 15.66 -5.07 -10.64
N LYS A 96 16.70 -4.25 -10.39
CA LYS A 96 18.09 -4.64 -10.60
C LYS A 96 18.69 -5.09 -9.28
N GLU A 97 19.61 -6.05 -9.38
CA GLU A 97 20.48 -6.40 -8.26
C GLU A 97 21.69 -5.45 -8.30
N LEU A 98 21.81 -4.61 -7.27
CA LEU A 98 22.94 -3.70 -7.13
C LEU A 98 23.95 -4.29 -6.15
N SER A 99 25.23 -4.10 -6.44
CA SER A 99 26.29 -4.36 -5.46
C SER A 99 26.32 -3.28 -4.36
N GLU A 100 26.95 -3.56 -3.22
CA GLU A 100 27.14 -2.57 -2.15
C GLU A 100 27.87 -1.30 -2.65
N GLU A 101 28.84 -1.45 -3.55
CA GLU A 101 29.55 -0.30 -4.16
C GLU A 101 28.58 0.58 -4.98
N GLN A 102 27.64 -0.04 -5.68
CA GLN A 102 26.63 0.68 -6.46
C GLN A 102 25.58 1.35 -5.57
N ILE A 103 25.20 0.73 -4.45
CA ILE A 103 24.33 1.35 -3.45
C ILE A 103 25.03 2.54 -2.80
N GLU A 104 26.31 2.40 -2.43
CA GLU A 104 27.07 3.50 -1.85
C GLU A 104 27.21 4.68 -2.82
N ARG A 105 27.39 4.38 -4.10
CA ARG A 105 27.35 5.41 -5.13
C ARG A 105 26.01 6.16 -5.17
N LEU A 106 24.88 5.48 -5.01
CA LEU A 106 23.57 6.14 -4.92
C LEU A 106 23.45 7.00 -3.66
N ASN A 107 24.03 6.56 -2.53
CA ASN A 107 24.11 7.35 -1.30
C ASN A 107 24.91 8.65 -1.51
N GLU A 108 26.06 8.58 -2.17
CA GLU A 108 26.88 9.75 -2.52
C GLU A 108 26.12 10.74 -3.43
N LEU A 109 25.40 10.22 -4.44
CA LEU A 109 24.56 11.04 -5.31
C LEU A 109 23.43 11.72 -4.53
N PHE A 110 22.87 11.04 -3.54
CA PHE A 110 21.79 11.58 -2.71
C PHE A 110 22.28 12.77 -1.88
N ILE A 111 23.42 12.59 -1.20
CA ILE A 111 24.10 13.66 -0.46
C ILE A 111 24.38 14.86 -1.37
N ALA A 112 24.88 14.62 -2.59
CA ALA A 112 25.18 15.68 -3.54
C ALA A 112 23.93 16.43 -4.07
N SER A 113 22.76 15.76 -4.07
CA SER A 113 21.51 16.32 -4.59
C SER A 113 20.72 17.18 -3.59
N ASN A 114 21.19 17.30 -2.34
CA ASN A 114 20.47 17.92 -1.22
C ASN A 114 19.03 17.40 -1.08
N ALA A 115 18.86 16.08 -1.20
CA ALA A 115 17.59 15.38 -1.05
C ALA A 115 16.40 15.96 -1.83
N SER A 116 16.65 16.55 -3.00
CA SER A 116 15.60 17.13 -3.86
C SER A 116 15.15 16.19 -4.98
N ASN A 117 15.88 15.09 -5.20
CA ASN A 117 15.65 14.17 -6.30
C ASN A 117 14.69 13.04 -5.91
N ILE A 118 13.41 13.18 -6.27
CA ILE A 118 12.36 12.19 -6.02
C ILE A 118 12.71 10.80 -6.59
N GLY A 119 13.27 10.75 -7.80
CA GLY A 119 13.58 9.49 -8.45
C GLY A 119 14.67 8.71 -7.70
N LEU A 120 15.73 9.41 -7.29
CA LEU A 120 16.79 8.84 -6.47
C LEU A 120 16.30 8.38 -5.09
N VAL A 121 15.47 9.18 -4.41
CA VAL A 121 14.82 8.79 -3.15
C VAL A 121 14.01 7.50 -3.32
N SER A 122 13.26 7.40 -4.41
CA SER A 122 12.50 6.19 -4.70
C SER A 122 13.38 4.97 -4.96
N VAL A 123 14.54 5.11 -5.59
CA VAL A 123 15.48 4.00 -5.82
C VAL A 123 16.13 3.57 -4.51
N LEU A 124 16.57 4.52 -3.68
CA LEU A 124 17.09 4.22 -2.34
C LEU A 124 16.04 3.53 -1.47
N GLY A 125 14.77 3.91 -1.59
CA GLY A 125 13.67 3.23 -0.89
C GLY A 125 13.50 1.76 -1.28
N GLU A 126 13.84 1.39 -2.51
CA GLU A 126 13.71 0.03 -3.05
C GLU A 126 14.94 -0.83 -2.77
N LEU A 127 16.12 -0.27 -3.02
CA LEU A 127 17.39 -0.99 -3.14
C LEU A 127 18.41 -0.59 -2.08
N GLY A 128 18.12 0.42 -1.27
CA GLY A 128 19.05 0.95 -0.29
C GLY A 128 19.35 -0.03 0.84
N ASN A 129 20.44 0.26 1.54
CA ASN A 129 20.90 -0.51 2.71
C ASN A 129 20.70 0.30 4.00
N SER A 130 21.23 -0.19 5.13
CA SER A 130 21.11 0.50 6.42
C SER A 130 21.67 1.92 6.39
N ARG A 131 22.74 2.17 5.62
CA ARG A 131 23.29 3.52 5.45
C ARG A 131 22.33 4.43 4.68
N SER A 132 21.67 3.91 3.67
CA SER A 132 20.62 4.65 2.94
C SER A 132 19.49 5.08 3.86
N LEU A 133 19.06 4.21 4.79
CA LEU A 133 18.03 4.56 5.78
C LEU A 133 18.49 5.64 6.75
N GLU A 134 19.73 5.56 7.25
CA GLU A 134 20.31 6.61 8.09
C GLU A 134 20.29 7.97 7.37
N LEU A 135 20.76 8.02 6.13
CA LEU A 135 20.78 9.25 5.32
C LEU A 135 19.38 9.83 5.11
N LEU A 136 18.39 8.99 4.74
CA LEU A 136 17.02 9.45 4.56
C LEU A 136 16.39 9.95 5.88
N LEU A 137 16.80 9.41 7.02
CA LEU A 137 16.38 9.85 8.36
C LEU A 137 17.13 11.08 8.87
N GLU A 138 18.28 11.43 8.32
CA GLU A 138 18.98 12.68 8.62
C GLU A 138 18.32 13.88 7.94
N GLU A 139 17.60 13.67 6.83
CA GLU A 139 16.92 14.74 6.10
C GLU A 139 15.75 15.34 6.85
N ASP A 140 15.65 16.67 6.81
CA ASP A 140 14.48 17.42 7.28
C ASP A 140 13.23 17.03 6.47
N VAL A 141 12.06 17.06 7.13
CA VAL A 141 10.78 16.80 6.46
C VAL A 141 10.53 17.88 5.40
N PRO A 142 10.44 17.54 4.11
CA PRO A 142 10.24 18.51 3.05
C PRO A 142 8.90 19.25 3.19
N PRO A 143 8.83 20.57 2.91
CA PRO A 143 7.56 21.31 2.97
C PRO A 143 6.61 20.97 1.82
N ASN A 144 7.10 20.30 0.77
CA ASN A 144 6.32 19.83 -0.36
C ASN A 144 5.72 18.46 -0.03
N GLN A 145 4.38 18.37 0.01
CA GLN A 145 3.63 17.15 0.34
C GLN A 145 3.98 15.93 -0.55
N GLU A 146 4.28 16.14 -1.84
CA GLU A 146 4.68 15.04 -2.71
C GLU A 146 6.07 14.54 -2.33
N MET A 147 7.03 15.44 -2.11
CA MET A 147 8.39 15.03 -1.73
C MET A 147 8.41 14.40 -0.33
N GLU A 148 7.65 14.95 0.61
CA GLU A 148 7.44 14.35 1.93
C GLU A 148 6.88 12.93 1.81
N PHE A 149 5.86 12.72 0.97
CA PHE A 149 5.29 11.40 0.75
C PHE A 149 6.32 10.43 0.16
N GLN A 150 7.12 10.85 -0.81
CA GLN A 150 8.14 10.00 -1.44
C GLN A 150 9.26 9.63 -0.45
N LEU A 151 9.72 10.60 0.36
CA LEU A 151 10.68 10.35 1.44
C LEU A 151 10.10 9.36 2.48
N ALA A 152 8.88 9.60 2.93
CA ALA A 152 8.19 8.73 3.89
C ALA A 152 8.03 7.31 3.35
N TYR A 153 7.67 7.18 2.06
CA TYR A 153 7.50 5.89 1.41
C TYR A 153 8.82 5.15 1.22
N ALA A 154 9.91 5.86 0.89
CA ALA A 154 11.23 5.27 0.78
C ALA A 154 11.71 4.72 2.13
N ILE A 155 11.60 5.51 3.19
CA ILE A 155 11.92 5.10 4.57
C ILE A 155 11.07 3.91 4.99
N GLY A 156 9.75 4.00 4.81
CA GLY A 156 8.83 2.93 5.18
C GLY A 156 9.05 1.66 4.37
N ARG A 157 9.45 1.73 3.09
CA ARG A 157 9.77 0.54 2.31
C ARG A 157 11.06 -0.11 2.79
N LEU A 158 12.09 0.69 3.06
CA LEU A 158 13.36 0.20 3.59
C LEU A 158 13.17 -0.58 4.90
N THR A 159 12.35 -0.09 5.84
CA THR A 159 12.13 -0.82 7.10
C THR A 159 11.43 -2.18 6.96
N GLY A 160 10.86 -2.49 5.79
CA GLY A 160 10.41 -3.85 5.47
C GLY A 160 11.56 -4.78 5.07
N ASN A 161 12.61 -4.23 4.46
CA ASN A 161 13.73 -4.98 3.90
C ASN A 161 14.91 -5.08 4.86
N ILE A 162 15.22 -4.01 5.58
CA ILE A 162 16.34 -3.89 6.53
C ILE A 162 15.83 -3.69 7.95
N GLU A 163 16.61 -4.13 8.93
CA GLU A 163 16.30 -3.95 10.35
C GLU A 163 16.64 -2.54 10.80
N ALA A 164 15.62 -1.78 11.21
CA ALA A 164 15.80 -0.49 11.87
C ALA A 164 16.08 -0.71 13.36
N ASN A 165 17.11 -0.08 13.89
CA ASN A 165 17.40 -0.10 15.33
C ASN A 165 16.33 0.70 16.12
N GLU A 166 16.34 0.58 17.45
CA GLU A 166 15.31 1.23 18.29
C GLU A 166 15.21 2.75 18.09
N GLU A 167 16.34 3.45 17.97
CA GLU A 167 16.37 4.90 17.77
C GLU A 167 15.73 5.29 16.43
N GLN A 168 16.07 4.55 15.36
CA GLN A 168 15.47 4.72 14.04
C GLN A 168 13.97 4.42 14.05
N GLN A 169 13.54 3.35 14.72
CA GLN A 169 12.11 3.03 14.86
C GLN A 169 11.34 4.18 15.54
N ILE A 170 11.87 4.71 16.64
CA ILE A 170 11.29 5.84 17.37
C ILE A 170 11.20 7.07 16.48
N GLN A 171 12.28 7.42 15.77
CA GLN A 171 12.32 8.57 14.88
C GLN A 171 11.30 8.46 13.74
N ILE A 172 11.15 7.27 13.15
CA ILE A 172 10.15 7.02 12.10
C ILE A 172 8.73 7.21 12.64
N ILE A 173 8.45 6.73 13.85
CA ILE A 173 7.15 6.87 14.51
C ILE A 173 6.87 8.35 14.81
N GLU A 174 7.86 9.09 15.30
CA GLU A 174 7.74 10.53 15.55
C GLU A 174 7.44 11.29 14.25
N ARG A 175 8.11 10.99 13.14
CA ARG A 175 7.81 11.58 11.82
C ARG A 175 6.40 11.23 11.35
N ALA A 176 6.00 9.96 11.47
CA ALA A 176 4.69 9.48 11.06
C ALA A 176 3.53 10.16 11.82
N LEU A 177 3.73 10.45 13.11
CA LEU A 177 2.68 10.99 13.99
C LEU A 177 2.77 12.51 14.20
N SER A 178 3.78 13.18 13.62
CA SER A 178 3.90 14.65 13.62
C SER A 178 3.51 15.30 12.30
N THR A 179 3.45 14.52 11.20
CA THR A 179 3.03 15.04 9.89
C THR A 179 1.53 15.34 9.83
N THR A 180 1.17 16.40 9.10
CA THR A 180 -0.21 16.71 8.72
C THR A 180 -0.64 15.98 7.43
N ASN A 181 0.31 15.37 6.72
CA ASN A 181 0.06 14.62 5.51
C ASN A 181 -0.30 13.17 5.85
N SER A 182 -1.60 12.90 5.88
CA SER A 182 -2.19 11.58 6.14
C SER A 182 -1.56 10.44 5.32
N LYS A 183 -1.20 10.69 4.05
CA LYS A 183 -0.54 9.69 3.20
C LYS A 183 0.90 9.43 3.63
N ALA A 184 1.63 10.48 3.99
CA ALA A 184 3.01 10.35 4.48
C ALA A 184 3.05 9.59 5.81
N SER A 185 2.11 9.84 6.72
CA SER A 185 2.00 9.11 7.98
C SER A 185 1.93 7.59 7.76
N GLN A 186 1.00 7.13 6.90
CA GLN A 186 0.94 5.71 6.54
C GLN A 186 2.21 5.24 5.81
N ALA A 187 2.78 6.07 4.94
CA ALA A 187 3.96 5.69 4.17
C ALA A 187 5.16 5.40 5.08
N TYR A 188 5.40 6.21 6.12
CA TYR A 188 6.46 5.96 7.12
C TYR A 188 6.29 4.61 7.83
N LEU A 189 5.06 4.24 8.19
CA LEU A 189 4.75 3.01 8.92
C LEU A 189 4.61 1.77 8.03
N TYR A 190 4.78 1.93 6.71
CA TYR A 190 4.46 0.88 5.74
C TYR A 190 5.26 -0.41 5.95
N GLY A 191 6.57 -0.33 6.19
CA GLY A 191 7.44 -1.49 6.35
C GLY A 191 7.06 -2.31 7.57
N PHE A 192 6.97 -1.65 8.74
CA PHE A 192 6.50 -2.27 9.97
C PHE A 192 5.12 -2.92 9.79
N TYR A 193 4.19 -2.23 9.12
CA TYR A 193 2.88 -2.79 8.82
C TYR A 193 2.98 -4.06 7.97
N ARG A 194 3.79 -4.06 6.91
CA ARG A 194 3.94 -5.20 6.00
C ARG A 194 4.59 -6.42 6.65
N THR A 195 5.55 -6.20 7.55
CA THR A 195 6.30 -7.27 8.23
C THR A 195 5.72 -7.66 9.58
N ARG A 196 4.63 -7.03 10.05
CA ARG A 196 4.03 -7.27 11.39
C ARG A 196 3.70 -8.73 11.73
N ASN A 197 3.45 -9.55 10.73
CA ASN A 197 3.11 -10.97 10.88
C ASN A 197 4.25 -11.91 10.43
N ASP A 198 5.39 -11.34 10.01
CA ASP A 198 6.56 -12.10 9.62
C ASP A 198 7.37 -12.45 10.88
N GLN A 199 7.50 -13.75 11.16
CA GLN A 199 8.19 -14.25 12.34
C GLN A 199 9.72 -14.15 12.21
N GLU A 200 10.25 -14.00 11.00
CA GLU A 200 11.68 -13.89 10.73
C GLU A 200 12.17 -12.44 10.83
N LYS A 201 11.26 -11.47 10.81
CA LYS A 201 11.58 -10.04 10.91
C LYS A 201 11.48 -9.55 12.35
N GLN A 202 12.44 -8.72 12.76
CA GLN A 202 12.34 -8.00 14.01
C GLN A 202 11.15 -7.03 13.97
N GLY A 203 10.19 -7.23 14.88
CA GLY A 203 9.09 -6.30 15.09
C GLY A 203 9.54 -5.00 15.77
N LEU A 204 8.58 -4.14 16.06
CA LEU A 204 8.83 -2.93 16.85
C LEU A 204 9.34 -3.29 18.25
N THR A 205 10.34 -2.56 18.75
CA THR A 205 10.76 -2.70 20.15
C THR A 205 9.67 -2.17 21.08
N GLN A 206 9.70 -2.61 22.35
CA GLN A 206 8.72 -2.16 23.33
C GLN A 206 8.76 -0.63 23.53
N ASN A 207 9.95 -0.01 23.44
CA ASN A 207 10.08 1.45 23.55
C ASN A 207 9.47 2.16 22.34
N ALA A 208 9.67 1.63 21.13
CA ALA A 208 9.03 2.14 19.92
C ALA A 208 7.49 2.04 20.01
N VAL A 209 6.96 0.90 20.47
CA VAL A 209 5.52 0.72 20.72
C VAL A 209 4.99 1.71 21.76
N ASN A 210 5.68 1.86 22.89
CA ASN A 210 5.28 2.82 23.91
C ASN A 210 5.25 4.26 23.37
N LYS A 211 6.23 4.62 22.53
CA LYS A 211 6.27 5.94 21.89
C LYS A 211 5.11 6.13 20.90
N MET A 212 4.79 5.10 20.11
CA MET A 212 3.61 5.13 19.23
C MET A 212 2.33 5.38 20.02
N ILE A 213 2.14 4.66 21.13
CA ILE A 213 0.97 4.84 22.01
C ILE A 213 0.92 6.25 22.62
N GLU A 214 2.07 6.78 23.06
CA GLU A 214 2.17 8.14 23.62
C GLU A 214 1.70 9.19 22.61
N LEU A 215 2.23 9.12 21.39
CA LEU A 215 1.96 10.10 20.34
C LEU A 215 0.55 9.94 19.76
N TRP A 216 0.06 8.70 19.61
CA TRP A 216 -1.24 8.43 19.01
C TRP A 216 -2.41 9.06 19.80
N LYS A 217 -2.27 9.22 21.12
CA LYS A 217 -3.28 9.91 21.96
C LYS A 217 -3.61 11.33 21.49
N ASN A 218 -2.64 12.01 20.89
CA ASN A 218 -2.75 13.38 20.42
C ASN A 218 -2.79 13.47 18.88
N TYR A 219 -2.78 12.34 18.19
CA TYR A 219 -2.82 12.26 16.73
C TYR A 219 -4.26 12.14 16.27
N TYR A 220 -4.75 13.16 15.56
CA TYR A 220 -6.10 13.21 15.00
C TYR A 220 -6.00 13.61 13.53
N PRO A 221 -5.82 12.64 12.62
CA PRO A 221 -5.70 12.92 11.19
C PRO A 221 -7.05 13.41 10.63
N ASP A 222 -6.99 14.26 9.60
CA ASP A 222 -8.20 14.74 8.90
C ASP A 222 -9.02 13.58 8.30
N GLU A 223 -8.33 12.49 7.94
CA GLU A 223 -8.92 11.25 7.44
C GLU A 223 -8.71 10.11 8.45
N ILE A 224 -9.81 9.60 9.03
CA ILE A 224 -9.79 8.46 9.98
C ILE A 224 -9.04 7.24 9.40
N GLY A 225 -9.05 7.07 8.07
CA GLY A 225 -8.32 6.00 7.40
C GLY A 225 -6.81 5.99 7.68
N SER A 226 -6.22 7.13 8.04
CA SER A 226 -4.81 7.28 8.41
C SER A 226 -4.40 6.41 9.59
N ASP A 227 -5.31 6.12 10.51
CA ASP A 227 -5.03 5.25 11.67
C ASP A 227 -4.84 3.78 11.32
N ARG A 228 -5.10 3.36 10.07
CA ARG A 228 -5.07 1.94 9.65
C ARG A 228 -3.79 1.22 10.07
N TYR A 229 -2.62 1.79 9.81
CA TYR A 229 -1.37 1.09 10.11
C TYR A 229 -1.06 1.09 11.62
N ILE A 230 -1.40 2.16 12.33
CA ILE A 230 -1.25 2.24 13.78
C ILE A 230 -2.16 1.20 14.44
N ALA A 231 -3.44 1.18 14.08
CA ALA A 231 -4.40 0.22 14.57
C ALA A 231 -3.94 -1.21 14.29
N ALA A 232 -3.49 -1.51 13.05
CA ALA A 232 -3.00 -2.84 12.69
C ALA A 232 -1.77 -3.29 13.50
N LEU A 233 -0.85 -2.36 13.80
CA LEU A 233 0.36 -2.64 14.57
C LEU A 233 0.05 -2.85 16.06
N LEU A 234 -0.92 -2.13 16.61
CA LEU A 234 -1.29 -2.22 18.02
C LEU A 234 -2.32 -3.31 18.32
N MET A 235 -3.08 -3.79 17.34
CA MET A 235 -4.23 -4.67 17.61
C MET A 235 -3.87 -6.01 18.24
N LYS A 236 -2.65 -6.51 18.03
CA LYS A 236 -2.23 -7.82 18.53
C LYS A 236 -2.07 -7.81 20.05
N ASP A 237 -1.35 -6.83 20.58
CA ASP A 237 -0.93 -6.78 21.98
C ASP A 237 -1.61 -5.65 22.78
N HIS A 238 -2.31 -4.75 22.09
CA HIS A 238 -2.92 -3.53 22.65
C HIS A 238 -4.32 -3.26 22.10
N SER A 239 -5.10 -4.29 21.78
CA SER A 239 -6.46 -4.19 21.24
C SER A 239 -7.38 -3.27 22.05
N GLY A 240 -7.33 -3.32 23.38
CA GLY A 240 -8.15 -2.48 24.24
C GLY A 240 -7.93 -0.98 24.01
N LEU A 241 -6.66 -0.57 23.80
CA LEU A 241 -6.32 0.81 23.47
C LEU A 241 -6.89 1.22 22.10
N VAL A 242 -6.82 0.33 21.11
CA VAL A 242 -7.41 0.57 19.79
C VAL A 242 -8.91 0.75 19.87
N PHE A 243 -9.60 -0.11 20.63
CA PHE A 243 -11.05 0.01 20.83
C PHE A 243 -11.46 1.27 21.59
N HIS A 244 -10.65 1.74 22.55
CA HIS A 244 -10.93 2.98 23.27
C HIS A 244 -10.65 4.25 22.46
N HIS A 245 -9.81 4.16 21.43
CA HIS A 245 -9.51 5.29 20.55
C HIS A 245 -10.72 5.67 19.68
N PHE A 246 -11.48 4.68 19.21
CA PHE A 246 -12.66 4.89 18.38
C PHE A 246 -13.95 4.82 19.22
N ILE A 247 -14.92 5.69 18.96
CA ILE A 247 -16.26 5.58 19.56
C ILE A 247 -17.18 4.69 18.70
N ASP A 248 -18.27 4.17 19.26
CA ASP A 248 -19.20 3.27 18.55
C ASP A 248 -19.66 3.78 17.18
N LYS A 249 -19.93 5.08 17.08
CA LYS A 249 -20.34 5.73 15.82
C LYS A 249 -19.23 5.69 14.76
N ASP A 250 -17.97 5.71 15.19
CA ASP A 250 -16.82 5.68 14.28
C ASP A 250 -16.78 4.33 13.57
N PHE A 251 -17.01 3.20 14.24
CA PHE A 251 -17.02 1.88 13.62
C PHE A 251 -18.09 1.74 12.51
N ILE A 252 -19.24 2.41 12.65
CA ILE A 252 -20.32 2.40 11.65
C ILE A 252 -19.95 3.22 10.40
N LEU A 253 -19.17 4.29 10.59
CA LEU A 253 -18.81 5.26 9.54
C LEU A 253 -17.37 5.13 9.04
N MET A 254 -16.63 4.18 9.61
CA MET A 254 -15.20 3.96 9.41
C MET A 254 -14.83 3.81 7.94
N ASP A 255 -13.61 4.21 7.58
CA ASP A 255 -13.09 3.86 6.26
C ASP A 255 -13.08 2.34 6.07
N VAL A 256 -13.40 1.89 4.85
CA VAL A 256 -13.56 0.47 4.51
C VAL A 256 -12.28 -0.32 4.79
N GLN A 257 -11.11 0.26 4.50
CA GLN A 257 -9.83 -0.45 4.65
C GLN A 257 -9.45 -0.58 6.13
N LEU A 258 -9.65 0.48 6.93
CA LEU A 258 -9.44 0.43 8.39
C LEU A 258 -10.43 -0.56 9.05
N ALA A 259 -11.70 -0.52 8.67
CA ALA A 259 -12.72 -1.42 9.21
C ALA A 259 -12.37 -2.89 8.96
N ILE A 260 -12.00 -3.23 7.71
CA ILE A 260 -11.58 -4.60 7.36
C ILE A 260 -10.33 -5.00 8.15
N GLU A 261 -9.36 -4.11 8.33
CA GLU A 261 -8.15 -4.39 9.08
C GLU A 261 -8.45 -4.72 10.55
N ILE A 262 -9.28 -3.91 11.23
CA ILE A 262 -9.70 -4.17 12.61
C ILE A 262 -10.46 -5.49 12.71
N ILE A 263 -11.44 -5.73 11.82
CA ILE A 263 -12.23 -6.97 11.80
C ILE A 263 -11.31 -8.20 11.64
N GLN A 264 -10.38 -8.15 10.68
CA GLN A 264 -9.47 -9.27 10.45
C GLN A 264 -8.55 -9.50 11.64
N ALA A 265 -8.07 -8.43 12.29
CA ALA A 265 -7.25 -8.55 13.48
C ALA A 265 -8.02 -9.17 14.65
N ILE A 266 -9.29 -8.79 14.88
CA ILE A 266 -10.19 -9.47 15.84
C ILE A 266 -10.31 -10.97 15.54
N GLY A 267 -10.43 -11.33 14.27
CA GLY A 267 -10.52 -12.72 13.84
C GLY A 267 -9.24 -13.52 14.06
N ARG A 268 -8.07 -12.89 13.96
CA ARG A 268 -6.75 -13.52 14.14
C ARG A 268 -6.34 -13.68 15.60
N ASN A 269 -6.75 -12.78 16.48
CA ASN A 269 -6.34 -12.84 17.90
C ASN A 269 -6.95 -14.08 18.56
N GLU A 270 -6.13 -14.87 19.25
CA GLU A 270 -6.59 -16.08 19.96
C GLU A 270 -7.44 -15.72 21.17
N GLU A 271 -7.00 -14.72 21.93
CA GLU A 271 -7.75 -14.16 23.05
C GLU A 271 -8.76 -13.12 22.57
N ASN A 272 -10.00 -13.26 23.05
CA ASN A 272 -11.07 -12.32 22.74
C ASN A 272 -10.98 -11.13 23.68
N ASP A 273 -10.71 -9.96 23.13
CA ASP A 273 -10.85 -8.69 23.85
C ASP A 273 -12.33 -8.43 24.16
N THR A 274 -12.61 -7.99 25.38
CA THR A 274 -13.96 -7.66 25.88
C THR A 274 -14.72 -6.66 24.99
N TYR A 275 -14.03 -5.77 24.27
CA TYR A 275 -14.66 -4.76 23.41
C TYR A 275 -14.84 -5.22 21.95
N ALA A 276 -14.23 -6.34 21.55
CA ALA A 276 -14.34 -6.86 20.18
C ALA A 276 -15.80 -7.16 19.76
N PRO A 277 -16.67 -7.75 20.60
CA PRO A 277 -18.09 -7.95 20.26
C PRO A 277 -18.84 -6.64 20.00
N VAL A 278 -18.51 -5.57 20.73
CA VAL A 278 -19.14 -4.25 20.56
C VAL A 278 -18.77 -3.68 19.19
N ALA A 279 -17.49 -3.70 18.84
CA ALA A 279 -17.03 -3.27 17.52
C ALA A 279 -17.64 -4.11 16.39
N LEU A 280 -17.69 -5.44 16.53
CA LEU A 280 -18.33 -6.33 15.54
C LEU A 280 -19.83 -6.03 15.35
N ASN A 281 -20.57 -5.76 16.44
CA ASN A 281 -21.97 -5.32 16.38
C ASN A 281 -22.14 -4.01 15.59
N ALA A 282 -21.21 -3.07 15.72
CA ALA A 282 -21.21 -1.83 14.97
C ALA A 282 -20.86 -2.05 13.49
N PHE A 283 -19.86 -2.90 13.19
CA PHE A 283 -19.47 -3.21 11.80
C PHE A 283 -20.54 -3.94 10.99
N VAL A 284 -21.40 -4.75 11.62
CA VAL A 284 -22.56 -5.37 10.95
C VAL A 284 -23.58 -4.32 10.45
N GLN A 285 -23.56 -3.12 11.03
CA GLN A 285 -24.42 -2.00 10.62
C GLN A 285 -23.73 -1.05 9.63
N HIS A 286 -22.52 -1.38 9.17
CA HIS A 286 -21.73 -0.53 8.29
C HIS A 286 -22.39 -0.39 6.90
N LYS A 287 -22.27 0.80 6.28
CA LYS A 287 -22.87 1.10 4.96
C LYS A 287 -22.33 0.25 3.81
N ASN A 288 -21.09 -0.23 3.93
CA ASN A 288 -20.41 -1.01 2.90
C ASN A 288 -20.63 -2.52 3.13
N PRO A 289 -21.19 -3.26 2.15
CA PRO A 289 -21.52 -4.68 2.30
C PRO A 289 -20.29 -5.57 2.56
N ASN A 290 -19.11 -5.21 2.04
CA ASN A 290 -17.89 -5.99 2.27
C ASN A 290 -17.47 -5.95 3.74
N VAL A 291 -17.60 -4.80 4.41
CA VAL A 291 -17.30 -4.67 5.85
C VAL A 291 -18.25 -5.56 6.65
N VAL A 292 -19.54 -5.50 6.35
CA VAL A 292 -20.57 -6.32 7.00
C VAL A 292 -20.26 -7.81 6.83
N ILE A 293 -19.93 -8.26 5.62
CA ILE A 293 -19.60 -9.66 5.35
C ILE A 293 -18.37 -10.12 6.13
N GLN A 294 -17.32 -9.30 6.20
CA GLN A 294 -16.12 -9.68 6.96
C GLN A 294 -16.42 -9.78 8.45
N ALA A 295 -17.20 -8.85 9.01
CA ALA A 295 -17.61 -8.92 10.41
C ALA A 295 -18.39 -10.21 10.68
N LEU A 296 -19.40 -10.52 9.86
CA LEU A 296 -20.21 -11.73 9.97
C LEU A 296 -19.38 -13.02 9.88
N ARG A 297 -18.34 -13.05 9.03
CA ARG A 297 -17.42 -14.20 8.95
C ARG A 297 -16.65 -14.43 10.24
N VAL A 298 -16.15 -13.35 10.86
CA VAL A 298 -15.42 -13.43 12.14
C VAL A 298 -16.35 -13.88 13.26
N ILE A 299 -17.59 -13.37 13.27
CA ILE A 299 -18.64 -13.79 14.22
C ILE A 299 -18.94 -15.28 14.08
N ALA A 300 -19.16 -15.75 12.85
CA ALA A 300 -19.46 -17.15 12.57
C ALA A 300 -18.31 -18.09 12.97
N ALA A 301 -17.06 -17.62 12.89
CA ALA A 301 -15.88 -18.42 13.23
C ALA A 301 -15.63 -18.52 14.74
N LYS A 302 -16.21 -17.64 15.56
CA LYS A 302 -15.97 -17.58 17.01
C LYS A 302 -17.30 -17.67 17.77
N GLU A 303 -17.59 -18.87 18.28
CA GLU A 303 -18.88 -19.21 18.89
C GLU A 303 -19.29 -18.28 20.05
N ASP A 304 -18.32 -17.79 20.82
CA ASP A 304 -18.58 -16.87 21.93
C ASP A 304 -19.05 -15.49 21.45
N PHE A 305 -18.52 -14.99 20.33
CA PHE A 305 -19.02 -13.74 19.73
C PHE A 305 -20.44 -13.90 19.23
N ALA A 306 -20.77 -15.04 18.63
CA ALA A 306 -22.12 -15.29 18.14
C ALA A 306 -23.17 -15.33 19.26
N LYS A 307 -22.77 -15.61 20.52
CA LYS A 307 -23.65 -15.55 21.71
C LYS A 307 -23.84 -14.13 22.26
N GLU A 308 -22.82 -13.29 22.14
CA GLU A 308 -22.80 -11.92 22.69
C GLU A 308 -23.36 -10.87 21.72
N ILE A 309 -23.51 -11.23 20.45
CA ILE A 309 -24.01 -10.34 19.41
C ILE A 309 -25.53 -10.28 19.39
N ASN A 310 -26.06 -9.10 19.09
CA ASN A 310 -27.50 -8.88 19.09
C ASN A 310 -28.15 -9.67 17.94
N ASN A 311 -28.75 -10.81 18.28
CA ASN A 311 -29.44 -11.70 17.32
C ASN A 311 -30.48 -10.98 16.45
N SER A 312 -31.08 -9.89 16.94
CA SER A 312 -32.02 -9.10 16.13
C SER A 312 -31.35 -8.40 14.94
N LEU A 313 -30.08 -7.99 15.05
CA LEU A 313 -29.30 -7.40 13.96
C LEU A 313 -28.86 -8.44 12.94
N LEU A 314 -28.40 -9.62 13.41
CA LEU A 314 -28.04 -10.74 12.54
C LEU A 314 -29.25 -11.21 11.73
N ASN A 315 -30.40 -11.37 12.38
CA ASN A 315 -31.66 -11.72 11.73
C ASN A 315 -32.16 -10.62 10.79
N ALA A 316 -32.06 -9.34 11.19
CA ALA A 316 -32.39 -8.22 10.30
C ALA A 316 -31.52 -8.25 9.03
N THR A 317 -30.25 -8.62 9.15
CA THR A 317 -29.36 -8.75 7.98
C THR A 317 -29.72 -9.96 7.12
N ALA A 318 -30.02 -11.11 7.72
CA ALA A 318 -30.33 -12.35 6.99
C ALA A 318 -31.71 -12.33 6.29
N LEU A 319 -32.73 -11.80 6.99
CA LEU A 319 -34.13 -11.88 6.58
C LEU A 319 -34.60 -10.68 5.75
N ASN A 320 -33.86 -9.56 5.74
CA ASN A 320 -34.25 -8.38 4.99
C ASN A 320 -33.99 -8.56 3.49
N VAL A 321 -35.05 -8.70 2.70
CA VAL A 321 -34.99 -8.86 1.24
C VAL A 321 -34.42 -7.67 0.49
N ALA A 322 -34.35 -6.49 1.12
CA ALA A 322 -33.71 -5.31 0.54
C ALA A 322 -32.18 -5.33 0.67
N VAL A 323 -31.63 -6.21 1.52
CA VAL A 323 -30.18 -6.43 1.65
C VAL A 323 -29.72 -7.37 0.52
N GLU A 324 -28.51 -7.14 0.01
CA GLU A 324 -27.97 -7.94 -1.10
C GLU A 324 -27.88 -9.44 -0.73
N PRO A 325 -28.22 -10.37 -1.65
CA PRO A 325 -28.34 -11.80 -1.33
C PRO A 325 -27.11 -12.44 -0.68
N HIS A 326 -25.92 -12.00 -1.07
CA HIS A 326 -24.67 -12.55 -0.54
C HIS A 326 -24.34 -12.05 0.88
N VAL A 327 -24.75 -10.83 1.24
CA VAL A 327 -24.70 -10.31 2.61
C VAL A 327 -25.70 -11.06 3.50
N ARG A 328 -26.91 -11.30 2.98
CA ARG A 328 -27.95 -12.09 3.67
C ARG A 328 -27.47 -13.51 3.99
N LEU A 329 -26.82 -14.17 3.04
CA LEU A 329 -26.23 -15.50 3.24
C LEU A 329 -25.16 -15.49 4.35
N ALA A 330 -24.30 -14.47 4.38
CA ALA A 330 -23.34 -14.31 5.47
C ALA A 330 -24.04 -14.12 6.83
N GLY A 331 -25.16 -13.39 6.86
CA GLY A 331 -25.99 -13.21 8.07
C GLY A 331 -26.58 -14.52 8.59
N PHE A 332 -27.11 -15.36 7.70
CA PHE A 332 -27.58 -16.70 8.06
C PHE A 332 -26.48 -17.57 8.67
N ASN A 333 -25.29 -17.57 8.05
CA ASN A 333 -24.17 -18.38 8.52
C ASN A 333 -23.62 -17.92 9.89
N ALA A 334 -23.79 -16.65 10.24
CA ALA A 334 -23.34 -16.09 11.52
C ALA A 334 -24.36 -16.24 12.66
N SER A 335 -25.61 -16.65 12.36
CA SER A 335 -26.69 -16.70 13.36
C SER A 335 -26.69 -18.03 14.12
N VAL A 336 -26.69 -17.99 15.46
CA VAL A 336 -26.84 -19.19 16.29
C VAL A 336 -28.34 -19.52 16.42
N ASN A 337 -28.78 -20.63 15.85
CA ASN A 337 -30.19 -21.08 15.76
C ASN A 337 -31.11 -20.19 14.90
N PRO A 338 -30.94 -20.18 13.56
CA PRO A 338 -31.85 -19.48 12.66
C PRO A 338 -33.30 -20.01 12.70
N GLU A 339 -33.50 -21.23 13.20
CA GLU A 339 -34.82 -21.90 13.24
C GLU A 339 -35.75 -21.43 14.37
N LYS A 340 -35.30 -20.55 15.27
CA LYS A 340 -36.11 -20.13 16.43
C LYS A 340 -37.08 -18.98 16.18
N TYR A 341 -37.18 -18.43 14.96
CA TYR A 341 -38.16 -17.39 14.59
C TYR A 341 -38.63 -17.50 13.15
#